data_AF-A0A517NRH0-F1
#
_entry.id   AF-A0A517NRH0-F1
#
_cell.length_a   1.000
_cell.length_b   1.000
_cell.length_c   1.000
_cell.angle_alpha   90.00
_cell.angle_beta   90.00
_cell.angle_gamma   90.00
#
_symmetry.space_group_name_H-M   'P 1'
#
loop_
_entity.id
_entity.type
_entity.pdbx_description
1 polymer ?
#
loop_
_entity_poly.entity_id
_entity_poly.type
_entity_poly.pdbx_seq_one_letter_code
_entity_poly.pdbx_strand_id
1 'polypeptide(L)'
;MAFRFLGFFVMLVSVIIAAQAAVSAELTSERFTQLHRELQADDAALWRTIPWNTDLLVARRKAGQQNRPIFIWAMDGHPLGCT
;
A
#
# COMPACT_ATOMS: atom_id res chain seq x y z
N MET A 1 3.91 32.43 -42.85
CA MET A 1 3.49 31.05 -42.54
C MET A 1 4.37 30.34 -41.50
N ALA A 2 5.68 30.57 -41.44
CA ALA A 2 6.61 29.88 -40.52
C ALA A 2 6.31 30.06 -39.00
N PHE A 3 5.77 31.21 -38.58
CA PHE A 3 5.54 31.50 -37.16
C PHE A 3 4.46 30.63 -36.51
N ARG A 4 3.50 30.12 -37.30
CA ARG A 4 2.41 29.25 -36.81
C ARG A 4 2.89 27.81 -36.59
N PHE A 5 3.88 27.35 -37.36
CA PHE A 5 4.50 26.04 -37.19
C PHE A 5 5.40 25.97 -35.95
N LEU A 6 6.11 27.06 -35.66
CA LEU A 6 6.95 27.15 -34.45
C LEU A 6 6.11 27.14 -33.17
N GLY A 7 4.97 27.86 -33.14
CA GLY A 7 4.05 27.84 -32.00
C GLY A 7 3.42 26.46 -31.76
N PHE A 8 3.04 25.76 -32.83
CA PHE A 8 2.51 24.40 -32.73
C PHE A 8 3.57 23.41 -32.24
N PHE A 9 4.81 23.56 -32.70
CA PHE A 9 5.94 22.75 -32.27
C PHE A 9 6.24 22.94 -30.77
N VAL A 10 6.29 24.19 -30.28
CA VAL A 10 6.51 24.49 -28.86
C VAL A 10 5.36 23.98 -27.98
N MET A 11 4.11 24.08 -28.45
CA MET A 11 2.96 23.53 -27.75
C MET A 11 3.03 22.00 -27.66
N LEU A 12 3.39 21.34 -28.77
CA LEU A 12 3.49 19.88 -28.84
C LEU A 12 4.62 19.35 -27.94
N VAL A 13 5.78 20.03 -27.92
CA VAL A 13 6.89 19.72 -27.00
C VAL A 13 6.46 19.89 -25.54
N SER A 14 5.75 20.97 -25.21
CA SER A 14 5.24 21.22 -23.86
C SER A 14 4.26 20.12 -23.39
N VAL A 15 3.38 19.65 -24.28
CA VAL A 15 2.43 18.57 -23.99
C VAL A 15 3.15 17.24 -23.75
N ILE A 16 4.19 16.94 -24.53
CA ILE A 16 4.98 15.70 -24.37
C ILE A 16 5.74 15.69 -23.04
N ILE A 17 6.32 16.83 -22.62
CA ILE A 17 7.02 16.97 -21.34
C ILE A 17 6.04 16.78 -20.17
N ALA A 18 4.86 17.40 -20.23
CA ALA A 18 3.84 17.25 -19.19
C ALA A 18 3.32 15.80 -19.09
N ALA A 19 3.17 15.11 -20.23
CA ALA A 19 2.75 13.71 -20.25
C ALA A 19 3.76 12.77 -19.58
N GLN A 20 5.07 13.03 -19.69
CA GLN A 20 6.11 12.24 -19.02
C GLN A 20 6.08 12.40 -17.49
N ALA A 21 5.74 13.59 -16.98
CA ALA A 21 5.56 13.80 -15.55
C ALA A 21 4.31 13.08 -14.99
N ALA A 22 3.34 12.74 -15.85
CA ALA A 22 2.13 12.00 -15.49
C ALA A 22 2.27 10.48 -15.61
N VAL A 23 3.37 9.98 -16.21
CA VAL A 23 3.70 8.55 -16.17
C VAL A 23 4.05 8.20 -14.72
N SER A 24 3.33 7.22 -14.16
CA SER A 24 3.41 6.79 -12.76
C SER A 24 4.84 6.83 -12.24
N ALA A 25 5.04 7.40 -11.04
CA ALA A 25 6.33 7.34 -10.35
C ALA A 25 6.87 5.91 -10.39
N GLU A 26 7.87 5.68 -11.23
CA GLU A 26 8.45 4.35 -11.42
C GLU A 26 9.03 3.88 -10.08
N LEU A 27 8.78 2.63 -9.71
CA LEU A 27 9.22 2.09 -8.42
C LEU A 27 10.72 1.80 -8.49
N THR A 28 11.54 2.84 -8.33
CA THR A 28 12.98 2.70 -8.16
C THR A 28 13.30 2.06 -6.81
N SER A 29 14.50 1.48 -6.66
CA SER A 29 14.94 0.88 -5.39
C SER A 29 14.94 1.91 -4.24
N GLU A 30 15.30 3.16 -4.52
CA GLU A 30 15.28 4.25 -3.54
C GLU A 30 13.85 4.57 -3.12
N ARG A 31 12.95 4.73 -4.10
CA ARG A 31 11.53 5.01 -3.83
C ARG A 31 10.86 3.87 -3.07
N PHE A 32 11.18 2.62 -3.41
CA PHE A 32 10.75 1.45 -2.66
C PHE A 32 11.22 1.50 -1.21
N THR A 33 12.50 1.77 -0.98
CA THR A 33 13.07 1.81 0.39
C THR A 33 12.41 2.88 1.24
N GLN A 34 12.16 4.05 0.65
CA GLN A 34 11.43 5.14 1.31
C GLN A 34 9.99 4.70 1.64
N LEU A 35 9.22 4.25 0.65
CA LEU A 35 7.83 3.84 0.83
C LEU A 35 7.69 2.70 1.83
N HIS A 36 8.57 1.70 1.73
CA HIS A 36 8.59 0.57 2.66
C HIS A 36 8.80 1.07 4.09
N ARG A 37 9.71 2.01 4.33
CA ARG A 37 9.92 2.59 5.66
C ARG A 37 8.68 3.35 6.14
N GLU A 38 8.03 4.12 5.27
CA GLU A 38 6.87 4.94 5.62
C GLU A 38 5.60 4.11 5.89
N LEU A 39 5.45 2.97 5.21
CA LEU A 39 4.25 2.12 5.29
C LEU A 39 4.36 1.00 6.32
N GLN A 40 5.54 0.76 6.89
CA GLN A 40 5.68 -0.14 8.03
C GLN A 40 5.06 0.49 9.27
N ALA A 41 4.26 -0.28 10.01
CA ALA A 41 3.79 0.17 11.30
C ALA A 41 4.98 0.38 12.27
N ASP A 42 4.78 1.23 13.28
CA ASP A 42 5.76 1.46 14.35
C ASP A 42 6.02 0.16 15.14
N ASP A 43 7.28 -0.17 15.40
CA ASP A 43 7.69 -1.34 16.21
C ASP A 43 7.08 -1.29 17.62
N ALA A 44 6.81 -0.10 18.14
CA ALA A 44 6.13 0.11 19.42
C ALA A 44 4.59 -0.05 19.34
N ALA A 45 4.03 -0.40 18.18
CA ALA A 45 2.59 -0.56 18.05
C ALA A 45 2.07 -1.66 18.98
N LEU A 46 1.15 -1.29 19.88
CA LEU A 46 0.67 -2.17 20.97
C LEU A 46 0.15 -3.52 20.47
N TRP A 47 -0.47 -3.57 19.29
CA TRP A 47 -0.98 -4.81 18.73
C TRP A 47 0.12 -5.85 18.43
N ARG A 48 1.37 -5.42 18.22
CA ARG A 48 2.52 -6.32 18.03
C ARG A 48 2.96 -7.01 19.32
N THR A 49 2.61 -6.45 20.47
CA THR A 49 2.93 -7.02 21.80
C THR A 49 1.98 -8.13 22.22
N ILE A 50 0.84 -8.27 21.54
CA ILE A 50 -0.14 -9.30 21.86
C ILE A 50 0.42 -10.66 21.40
N PRO A 51 0.44 -11.69 22.27
CA PRO A 51 0.89 -13.02 21.90
C PRO A 51 -0.20 -13.72 21.06
N TRP A 52 -0.31 -13.33 19.79
CA TRP A 52 -1.30 -13.84 18.85
C TRP A 52 -1.19 -15.36 18.73
N ASN A 53 -2.35 -16.03 18.78
CA ASN A 53 -2.43 -17.44 18.42
C ASN A 53 -2.74 -17.53 16.92
N THR A 54 -1.86 -18.17 16.16
CA THR A 54 -2.00 -18.33 14.71
C THR A 54 -2.81 -19.57 14.32
N ASP A 55 -3.18 -20.42 15.29
CA ASP A 55 -4.08 -21.56 15.10
C ASP A 55 -5.48 -21.23 15.65
N LEU A 56 -6.43 -21.06 14.72
CA LEU A 56 -7.82 -20.75 15.04
C LEU A 56 -8.51 -21.83 15.87
N LEU A 57 -8.21 -23.12 15.65
CA LEU A 57 -8.84 -24.23 16.36
C LEU A 57 -8.36 -24.30 17.81
N VAL A 58 -7.07 -24.04 18.04
CA VAL A 58 -6.50 -23.92 19.38
C VAL A 58 -7.08 -22.70 20.10
N ALA A 59 -7.12 -21.54 19.45
CA ALA A 59 -7.70 -20.33 20.01
C ALA A 59 -9.17 -20.53 20.41
N ARG A 60 -9.95 -21.18 19.54
CA ARG A 60 -11.36 -21.49 19.80
C ARG A 60 -11.57 -22.41 20.99
N ARG A 61 -10.78 -23.49 21.10
CA ARG A 61 -10.84 -24.40 22.24
C ARG A 61 -10.54 -23.67 23.55
N LYS A 62 -9.47 -22.86 23.58
CA LYS A 62 -9.06 -22.09 24.76
C LYS A 62 -10.14 -21.10 25.20
N ALA A 63 -10.73 -20.37 24.26
CA ALA A 63 -11.81 -19.43 24.55
C ALA A 63 -13.05 -20.12 25.14
N GLY A 64 -13.44 -21.27 24.59
CA GLY A 64 -14.53 -22.10 25.14
C GLY A 64 -14.23 -22.61 26.55
N GLN A 65 -13.01 -23.11 26.80
CA GLN A 65 -12.58 -23.54 28.14
C GLN A 65 -12.59 -22.39 29.17
N GLN A 66 -12.29 -21.17 28.72
CA GLN A 66 -12.23 -19.99 29.58
C GLN A 66 -13.57 -19.25 29.68
N ASN A 67 -14.60 -19.70 28.95
CA ASN A 67 -15.88 -19.00 28.77
C ASN A 67 -15.68 -17.51 28.40
N ARG A 68 -14.78 -17.24 27.45
CA ARG A 68 -14.44 -15.89 26.96
C ARG A 68 -14.65 -15.80 25.45
N PRO A 69 -14.98 -14.61 24.91
CA PRO A 69 -15.05 -14.40 23.48
C PRO A 69 -13.66 -14.52 22.83
N ILE A 70 -13.64 -14.82 21.53
CA ILE A 70 -12.43 -14.79 20.70
C ILE A 70 -12.39 -13.45 19.96
N PHE A 71 -11.26 -12.77 20.00
CA PHE A 71 -10.95 -11.67 19.09
C PHE A 71 -10.11 -12.21 17.93
N ILE A 72 -10.59 -12.06 16.70
CA ILE A 72 -9.91 -12.50 15.48
C ILE A 72 -9.41 -11.25 14.76
N TRP A 73 -8.09 -11.12 14.66
CA TRP A 73 -7.45 -10.17 13.75
C TRP A 73 -7.08 -10.93 12.49
N ALA A 74 -7.86 -10.75 11.43
CA ALA A 74 -7.58 -11.29 10.11
C ALA A 74 -7.71 -10.18 9.08
N MET A 75 -6.93 -10.27 8.01
CA MET A 75 -7.19 -9.48 6.82
C MET A 75 -8.35 -10.14 6.08
N ASP A 76 -9.57 -9.68 6.32
CA ASP A 76 -10.77 -10.16 5.63
C ASP A 76 -10.99 -9.36 4.34
N GLY A 77 -10.18 -9.68 3.34
CA GLY A 77 -10.28 -9.11 2.00
C GLY A 77 -9.84 -10.13 0.96
N HIS A 78 -10.35 -10.01 -0.26
CA HIS A 78 -9.86 -10.78 -1.40
C HIS A 78 -8.31 -10.70 -1.44
N PRO A 79 -7.57 -11.80 -1.69
CA PRO A 79 -6.10 -11.82 -1.60
C PRO A 79 -5.38 -10.87 -2.55
N LEU A 80 -6.11 -10.21 -3.47
CA LEU A 80 -5.64 -9.13 -4.35
C LEU A 80 -6.07 -7.72 -3.90
N GLY A 81 -6.62 -7.55 -2.69
CA GLY A 81 -7.09 -6.26 -2.16
C GLY A 81 -8.61 -6.06 -2.21
N CYS A 82 -9.07 -4.98 -1.56
CA CYS A 82 -10.45 -4.63 -1.24
C CYS A 82 -11.48 -4.95 -2.34
N THR A 83 -12.43 -5.84 -2.03
CA THR A 83 -13.77 -5.91 -2.65
C THR A 83 -14.81 -5.81 -1.58
#